data_AF-A0A2E3D156-F1
#
_entry.id   AF-A0A2E3D156-F1
#
_cell.length_a   1.000
_cell.length_b   1.000
_cell.length_c   1.000
_cell.angle_alpha   90.00
_cell.angle_beta   90.00
_cell.angle_gamma   90.00
#
_symmetry.space_group_name_H-M   'P 1'
#
loop_
_entity.id
_entity.type
_entity.pdbx_description
1 polymer ?
#
loop_
_entity_poly.entity_id
_entity_poly.type
_entity_poly.pdbx_seq_one_letter_code
_entity_poly.pdbx_strand_id
1 'polypeptide(L)'
;MDKRNLLWVIGLLATLLVTGCTTTPQGSTTGVDSKRMFEYALVFDGFTPDEMLEMENRVMAFSGYRSHRPVYQGYRRSELWYQSDEPAPDVHRQLAAALTDMGIANLVRLDSEQILVSKITKRTPKPAPVVPSGEGW
;
A
#
# COMPACT_ATOMS: atom_id res chain seq x y z
N MET A 1 -48.62 -54.12 14.45
CA MET A 1 -47.82 -53.25 13.57
C MET A 1 -48.47 -51.88 13.45
N ASP A 2 -47.61 -50.88 13.52
CA ASP A 2 -47.73 -49.43 13.73
C ASP A 2 -48.83 -48.68 12.96
N LYS A 3 -49.71 -47.93 13.66
CA LYS A 3 -49.59 -46.54 14.17
C LYS A 3 -49.68 -45.45 13.08
N ARG A 4 -50.91 -45.30 12.58
CA ARG A 4 -51.69 -44.04 12.52
C ARG A 4 -50.90 -42.76 12.18
N ASN A 5 -50.93 -42.44 10.89
CA ASN A 5 -51.03 -41.06 10.42
C ASN A 5 -52.22 -40.35 11.10
N LEU A 6 -52.11 -39.03 11.22
CA LEU A 6 -53.16 -38.03 10.92
C LEU A 6 -53.41 -36.97 12.01
N LEU A 7 -52.99 -35.75 11.65
CA LEU A 7 -53.52 -34.41 11.95
C LEU A 7 -53.27 -33.71 13.30
N TRP A 8 -52.66 -32.52 13.17
CA TRP A 8 -53.02 -31.18 13.70
C TRP A 8 -53.51 -31.03 15.13
N VAL A 9 -52.88 -30.10 15.87
CA VAL A 9 -53.47 -29.00 16.72
C VAL A 9 -52.31 -28.47 17.60
N ILE A 10 -51.70 -27.34 17.22
CA ILE A 10 -51.81 -26.02 17.88
C ILE A 10 -51.40 -26.01 19.37
N GLY A 11 -50.38 -25.20 19.68
CA GLY A 11 -50.01 -24.82 21.06
C GLY A 11 -48.59 -24.27 21.07
N LEU A 12 -48.38 -23.00 20.74
CA LEU A 12 -48.37 -21.92 21.73
C LEU A 12 -47.31 -22.14 22.82
N LEU A 13 -46.10 -21.58 22.64
CA LEU A 13 -45.49 -20.69 23.65
C LEU A 13 -44.20 -20.09 23.10
N ALA A 14 -44.28 -18.86 22.61
CA ALA A 14 -43.13 -17.99 22.50
C ALA A 14 -42.68 -17.64 23.94
N THR A 15 -41.56 -18.20 24.38
CA THR A 15 -40.95 -17.82 25.66
C THR A 15 -39.75 -16.95 25.34
N LEU A 16 -40.00 -15.63 25.34
CA LEU A 16 -38.99 -14.59 25.25
C LEU A 16 -38.27 -14.51 26.61
N LEU A 17 -37.01 -14.93 26.67
CA LEU A 17 -36.12 -14.65 27.80
C LEU A 17 -35.03 -13.69 27.34
N VAL A 18 -35.37 -12.39 27.34
CA VAL A 18 -34.40 -11.31 27.34
C VAL A 18 -33.99 -11.10 28.79
N THR A 19 -32.85 -11.66 29.19
CA THR A 19 -32.04 -11.13 30.29
C THR A 19 -30.57 -11.48 30.07
N GLY A 20 -29.95 -10.84 29.09
CA GLY A 20 -28.50 -10.71 29.03
C GLY A 20 -28.12 -9.36 29.62
N CYS A 21 -27.87 -9.28 30.92
CA CYS A 21 -27.18 -8.13 31.50
C CYS A 21 -25.68 -8.41 31.40
N THR A 22 -25.06 -7.96 30.30
CA THR A 22 -23.60 -7.94 30.21
C THR A 22 -23.10 -6.69 30.89
N THR A 23 -22.68 -6.84 32.15
CA THR A 23 -21.83 -5.88 32.86
C THR A 23 -20.64 -5.53 31.98
N THR A 24 -20.55 -4.27 31.58
CA THR A 24 -19.40 -3.69 30.89
C THR A 24 -18.22 -3.62 31.86
N PRO A 25 -17.09 -4.30 31.61
CA PRO A 25 -15.87 -3.99 32.34
C PRO A 25 -15.30 -2.68 31.79
N GLN A 26 -15.60 -1.58 32.48
CA GLN A 26 -14.89 -0.31 32.29
C GLN A 26 -13.63 -0.35 33.16
N GLY A 27 -12.55 -0.89 32.58
CA GLY A 27 -11.20 -0.84 33.13
C GLY A 27 -10.39 0.20 32.38
N SER A 28 -10.28 1.40 32.95
CA SER A 28 -9.33 2.43 32.55
C SER A 28 -7.91 1.99 32.85
N THR A 29 -7.06 1.86 31.82
CA THR A 29 -5.61 1.93 32.02
C THR A 29 -5.04 2.89 31.00
N THR A 30 -4.34 3.90 31.51
CA THR A 30 -3.63 4.96 30.81
C THR A 30 -2.67 4.38 29.77
N GLY A 31 -3.14 4.19 28.54
CA GLY A 31 -2.26 4.01 27.40
C GLY A 31 -1.82 5.39 26.98
N VAL A 32 -0.55 5.72 27.19
CA VAL A 32 0.10 6.65 26.25
C VAL A 32 -0.09 5.96 24.91
N ASP A 33 -1.07 6.42 24.11
CA ASP A 33 -1.22 6.03 22.72
C ASP A 33 0.10 6.44 22.06
N SER A 34 1.04 5.52 22.14
CA SER A 34 2.36 5.64 21.56
C SER A 34 2.08 5.45 20.10
N LYS A 35 1.59 6.52 19.45
CA LYS A 35 1.17 6.51 18.05
C LYS A 35 2.31 5.82 17.31
N ARG A 36 2.03 4.63 16.79
CA ARG A 36 3.07 3.72 16.31
C ARG A 36 3.77 4.43 15.17
N MET A 37 5.04 4.71 15.38
CA MET A 37 5.88 5.36 14.40
C MET A 37 6.50 4.29 13.52
N PHE A 38 6.32 4.45 12.22
CA PHE A 38 6.92 3.59 11.21
C PHE A 38 7.98 4.36 10.45
N GLU A 39 9.04 3.65 10.07
CA GLU A 39 10.15 4.20 9.33
C GLU A 39 10.36 3.36 8.07
N TYR A 40 10.52 4.02 6.94
CA TYR A 40 10.65 3.39 5.63
C TYR A 40 11.83 3.99 4.86
N ALA A 41 12.60 3.14 4.18
CA ALA A 41 13.49 3.61 3.13
C ALA A 41 12.72 3.66 1.80
N LEU A 42 12.47 4.86 1.29
CA LEU A 42 11.92 5.07 -0.05
C LEU A 42 13.07 5.16 -1.05
N VAL A 43 13.16 4.19 -1.94
CA VAL A 43 14.27 4.09 -2.91
C VAL A 43 13.71 4.33 -4.31
N PHE A 44 14.09 5.45 -4.91
CA PHE A 44 13.67 5.89 -6.23
C PHE A 44 14.75 5.59 -7.26
N ASP A 45 14.44 4.76 -8.26
CA ASP A 45 15.35 4.39 -9.35
C ASP A 45 14.82 4.86 -10.71
N GLY A 46 15.67 5.59 -11.45
CA GLY A 46 15.37 6.14 -12.77
C GLY A 46 14.62 7.47 -12.79
N PHE A 47 14.55 8.18 -11.66
CA PHE A 47 13.90 9.49 -11.55
C PHE A 47 14.86 10.63 -11.90
N THR A 48 14.39 11.64 -12.61
CA THR A 48 15.17 12.88 -12.84
C THR A 48 15.19 13.74 -11.58
N PRO A 49 16.13 14.71 -11.46
CA PRO A 49 16.15 15.64 -10.33
C PRO A 49 14.83 16.42 -10.15
N ASP A 50 14.22 16.86 -11.26
CA ASP A 50 12.94 17.58 -11.21
C ASP A 50 11.79 16.68 -10.75
N GLU A 51 11.76 15.42 -11.21
CA GLU A 51 10.78 14.43 -10.75
C GLU A 51 10.96 14.10 -9.27
N MET A 52 12.21 14.06 -8.77
CA MET A 52 12.50 13.87 -7.35
C MET A 52 12.01 15.03 -6.50
N LEU A 53 12.20 16.27 -6.95
CA LEU A 53 11.72 17.46 -6.26
C LEU A 53 10.18 17.46 -6.13
N GLU A 54 9.48 17.11 -7.20
CA GLU A 54 8.02 16.96 -7.16
C GLU A 54 7.61 15.80 -6.25
N MET A 55 8.34 14.68 -6.26
CA MET A 55 8.07 13.56 -5.35
C MET A 55 8.24 13.92 -3.88
N GLU A 56 9.27 14.69 -3.52
CA GLU A 56 9.44 15.17 -2.14
C GLU A 56 8.23 15.99 -1.67
N ASN A 57 7.71 16.89 -2.52
CA ASN A 57 6.49 17.65 -2.23
C ASN A 57 5.28 16.72 -2.04
N ARG A 58 5.15 15.67 -2.86
CA ARG A 58 4.04 14.69 -2.73
C ARG A 58 4.13 13.89 -1.45
N VAL A 59 5.33 13.44 -1.09
CA VAL A 59 5.57 12.65 0.13
C VAL A 59 5.25 13.47 1.38
N MET A 60 5.50 14.77 1.38
CA MET A 60 5.07 15.68 2.45
C MET A 60 3.54 15.83 2.58
N ALA A 61 2.80 15.59 1.49
CA ALA A 61 1.35 15.67 1.46
C ALA A 61 0.65 14.35 1.85
N PHE A 62 1.40 13.28 2.12
CA PHE A 62 0.82 12.00 2.52
C PHE A 62 0.18 12.07 3.90
N SER A 63 -0.90 11.31 4.09
CA SER A 63 -1.51 11.12 5.39
C SER A 63 -0.51 10.47 6.34
N GLY A 64 -0.44 11.01 7.56
CA GLY A 64 0.47 10.50 8.59
C GLY A 64 1.94 10.84 8.37
N TYR A 65 2.28 11.71 7.42
CA TYR A 65 3.64 12.24 7.27
C TYR A 65 4.15 12.84 8.58
N ARG A 66 5.38 12.46 8.97
CA ARG A 66 6.10 13.03 10.12
C ARG A 66 7.31 13.83 9.69
N SER A 67 8.24 13.15 9.03
CA SER A 67 9.49 13.74 8.58
C SER A 67 10.08 12.91 7.44
N HIS A 68 11.00 13.49 6.70
CA HIS A 68 11.86 12.75 5.80
C HIS A 68 13.28 13.33 5.83
N ARG A 69 14.27 12.53 5.43
CA ARG A 69 15.65 12.97 5.16
C ARG A 69 16.19 12.31 3.90
N PRO A 70 16.91 13.04 3.04
CA PRO A 70 17.67 12.43 1.97
C PRO A 70 18.86 11.65 2.56
N VAL A 71 18.95 10.37 2.23
CA VAL A 71 20.05 9.48 2.61
C VAL A 71 21.09 9.42 1.50
N TYR A 72 20.61 9.37 0.26
CA TYR A 72 21.45 9.31 -0.93
C TYR A 72 20.76 10.04 -2.09
N GLN A 73 21.53 10.78 -2.87
CA GLN A 73 21.05 11.45 -4.07
C GLN A 73 22.10 11.31 -5.17
N GLY A 74 21.78 10.53 -6.19
CA GLY A 74 22.63 10.29 -7.34
C GLY A 74 21.87 10.50 -8.64
N TYR A 75 22.58 10.41 -9.77
CA TYR A 75 21.99 10.67 -11.09
C TYR A 75 20.89 9.67 -11.50
N ARG A 76 20.95 8.44 -10.97
CA ARG A 76 20.02 7.37 -11.35
C ARG A 76 19.18 6.86 -10.18
N ARG A 77 19.59 7.17 -8.95
CA ARG A 77 19.00 6.62 -7.73
C ARG A 77 18.99 7.67 -6.65
N SER A 78 17.87 7.78 -5.95
CA SER A 78 17.68 8.64 -4.80
C SER A 78 17.02 7.85 -3.67
N GLU A 79 17.42 8.13 -2.44
CA GLU A 79 16.92 7.44 -1.25
C GLU A 79 16.49 8.44 -0.21
N LEU A 80 15.25 8.29 0.26
CA LEU A 80 14.67 9.08 1.34
C LEU A 80 14.38 8.14 2.50
N TRP A 81 14.81 8.52 3.69
CA TRP A 81 14.30 7.91 4.91
C TRP A 81 13.06 8.67 5.33
N TYR A 82 11.92 7.97 5.38
CA TYR A 82 10.59 8.54 5.54
C TYR A 82 9.95 8.01 6.82
N GLN A 83 9.40 8.91 7.63
CA GLN A 83 8.72 8.57 8.87
C GLN A 83 7.23 8.85 8.75
N SER A 84 6.42 7.88 9.17
CA SER A 84 4.97 7.91 9.05
C SER A 84 4.28 7.34 10.29
N ASP A 85 3.05 7.79 10.54
CA ASP A 85 2.13 7.12 11.45
C ASP A 85 1.31 6.01 10.77
N GLU A 86 1.36 5.94 9.43
CA GLU A 86 0.63 4.96 8.63
C GLU A 86 1.47 3.72 8.32
N PRO A 87 0.86 2.53 8.25
CA PRO A 87 1.56 1.30 7.90
C PRO A 87 1.97 1.27 6.42
N ALA A 88 2.90 0.38 6.12
CA ALA A 88 3.59 0.31 4.83
C ALA A 88 2.64 0.13 3.62
N PRO A 89 1.57 -0.69 3.70
CA PRO A 89 0.58 -0.81 2.62
C PRO A 89 -0.15 0.49 2.30
N ASP A 90 -0.32 1.39 3.27
CA ASP A 90 -1.06 2.63 3.09
C ASP A 90 -0.17 3.70 2.45
N VAL A 91 1.09 3.77 2.88
CA VAL A 91 2.13 4.56 2.20
C VAL A 91 2.32 4.08 0.76
N HIS A 92 2.33 2.76 0.52
CA HIS A 92 2.44 2.17 -0.82
C HIS A 92 1.33 2.66 -1.76
N ARG A 93 0.06 2.66 -1.30
CA ARG A 93 -1.07 3.13 -2.10
C ARG A 93 -0.99 4.62 -2.42
N GLN A 94 -0.58 5.45 -1.45
CA GLN A 94 -0.40 6.88 -1.66
C GLN A 94 0.73 7.20 -2.64
N LEU A 95 1.83 6.44 -2.56
CA LEU A 95 2.96 6.57 -3.47
C LEU A 95 2.58 6.15 -4.90
N ALA A 96 1.85 5.04 -5.05
CA ALA A 96 1.33 4.62 -6.34
C ALA A 96 0.37 5.65 -6.96
N ALA A 97 -0.50 6.27 -6.14
CA ALA A 97 -1.38 7.35 -6.58
C ALA A 97 -0.60 8.60 -7.01
N ALA A 98 0.37 9.06 -6.20
CA ALA A 98 1.20 10.22 -6.53
C ALA A 98 1.98 10.04 -7.85
N LEU A 99 2.54 8.84 -8.08
CA LEU A 99 3.26 8.54 -9.32
C LEU A 99 2.32 8.47 -10.54
N THR A 100 1.08 8.00 -10.33
CA THR A 100 0.04 7.98 -11.37
C THR A 100 -0.36 9.40 -11.76
N ASP A 101 -0.53 10.29 -10.79
CA ASP A 101 -0.84 11.71 -11.03
C ASP A 101 0.27 12.43 -11.80
N MET A 102 1.53 12.04 -11.58
CA MET A 102 2.67 12.57 -12.32
C MET A 102 2.80 11.99 -13.74
N GLY A 103 1.95 11.02 -14.12
CA GLY A 103 2.01 10.36 -15.42
C GLY A 103 3.20 9.41 -15.58
N ILE A 104 3.82 8.97 -14.47
CA ILE A 104 5.00 8.12 -14.49
C ILE A 104 4.58 6.65 -14.46
N ALA A 105 4.89 5.91 -15.52
CA ALA A 105 4.79 4.45 -15.50
C ALA A 105 5.80 3.89 -14.49
N ASN A 106 5.30 3.24 -13.44
CA ASN A 106 6.10 2.87 -12.28
C ASN A 106 5.85 1.44 -11.83
N LEU A 107 6.79 0.93 -11.04
CA LEU A 107 6.66 -0.28 -10.25
C LEU A 107 6.98 0.07 -8.80
N VAL A 108 5.97 -0.02 -7.93
CA VAL A 108 6.15 0.14 -6.48
C VAL A 108 6.15 -1.24 -5.84
N ARG A 109 7.27 -1.66 -5.26
CA ARG A 109 7.36 -2.89 -4.46
C ARG A 109 7.45 -2.55 -2.99
N LEU A 110 6.70 -3.31 -2.20
CA LEU A 110 6.73 -3.26 -0.76
C LEU A 110 7.63 -4.38 -0.23
N ASP A 111 8.62 -4.02 0.57
CA ASP A 111 9.36 -4.91 1.46
C ASP A 111 9.04 -4.54 2.92
N SER A 112 9.48 -5.36 3.86
CA SER A 112 9.26 -5.20 5.30
C SER A 112 9.68 -3.84 5.87
N GLU A 113 10.76 -3.25 5.36
CA GLU A 113 11.32 -1.96 5.83
C GLU A 113 11.58 -0.95 4.70
N GLN A 114 11.38 -1.37 3.44
CA GLN A 114 11.75 -0.57 2.28
C GLN A 114 10.61 -0.54 1.26
N ILE A 115 10.42 0.62 0.63
CA ILE A 115 9.52 0.79 -0.50
C ILE A 115 10.37 1.14 -1.71
N LEU A 116 10.49 0.18 -2.63
CA LEU A 116 11.25 0.32 -3.85
C LEU A 116 10.34 0.90 -4.93
N VAL A 117 10.73 2.04 -5.47
CA VAL A 117 10.04 2.76 -6.55
C VAL A 117 10.93 2.77 -7.77
N SER A 118 10.54 2.02 -8.80
CA SER A 118 11.29 1.97 -10.05
C SER A 118 10.47 2.57 -11.20
N LYS A 119 11.09 3.46 -11.98
CA LYS A 119 10.51 3.95 -13.23
C LYS A 119 10.60 2.89 -14.32
N ILE A 120 9.48 2.60 -14.97
CA ILE A 120 9.45 1.68 -16.12
C ILE A 120 9.66 2.49 -17.40
N THR A 121 10.88 2.53 -17.90
CA THR A 121 11.14 3.04 -19.25
C THR A 121 10.80 1.97 -20.28
N LYS A 122 9.89 2.24 -21.21
CA LYS A 122 9.71 1.39 -22.40
C LYS A 122 11.02 1.40 -23.19
N ARG A 123 11.76 0.29 -23.19
CA ARG A 123 12.93 0.15 -24.07
C ARG A 123 12.43 0.02 -25.51
N THR A 124 12.84 0.93 -26.39
CA THR A 124 12.72 0.71 -27.83
C THR A 124 13.66 -0.44 -28.23
N PRO A 125 13.18 -1.47 -28.94
CA PRO A 125 14.06 -2.52 -29.46
C PRO A 125 15.16 -1.90 -30.32
N LYS A 126 16.41 -2.35 -30.12
CA LYS A 126 17.53 -1.97 -31.01
C LYS A 126 17.15 -2.40 -32.43
N PRO A 127 17.14 -1.51 -33.43
CA PRO A 127 16.90 -1.93 -34.82
C PRO A 127 17.93 -3.01 -35.17
N ALA A 128 17.46 -4.10 -35.77
CA ALA A 128 18.33 -5.19 -36.18
C ALA A 128 19.47 -4.64 -37.05
N PRO A 129 20.70 -5.18 -36.93
CA PRO A 129 21.76 -4.83 -37.85
C PRO A 129 21.24 -5.01 -39.28
N VAL A 130 21.28 -3.96 -40.09
CA VAL A 130 21.03 -4.08 -41.52
C VAL A 130 22.19 -4.94 -42.05
N VAL A 131 21.94 -6.23 -42.24
CA VAL A 131 22.87 -7.10 -42.95
C VAL A 131 22.81 -6.65 -44.40
N PRO A 132 23.88 -6.08 -44.99
CA PRO A 132 23.88 -5.80 -46.41
C PRO A 132 23.69 -7.14 -47.13
N SER A 133 22.58 -7.29 -47.86
CA SER A 133 22.38 -8.39 -48.78
C SER A 133 23.58 -8.39 -49.72
N GLY A 134 24.38 -9.45 -49.68
CA GLY A 134 25.55 -9.59 -50.52
C GLY A 134 25.13 -9.57 -51.99
N GLU A 135 25.30 -8.41 -52.62
CA GLU A 135 25.26 -8.29 -54.07
C GLU A 135 26.69 -8.45 -54.59
N GLY A 136 26.89 -9.49 -55.41
CA GLY A 136 28.00 -9.62 -56.35
C GLY A 136 29.31 -10.14 -55.78
N TRP A 137 29.64 -11.40 -56.07
CA TRP A 137 30.64 -11.79 -57.07
C TRP A 137 30.24 -13.12 -57.71
#